data_AF-A0A444XZS8-F1
#
_entry.id   AF-A0A444XZS8-F1
#
_cell.length_a   1.000
_cell.length_b   1.000
_cell.length_c   1.000
_cell.angle_alpha   90.00
_cell.angle_beta   90.00
_cell.angle_gamma   90.00
#
_symmetry.space_group_name_H-M   'P 1'
#
loop_
_entity.id
_entity.type
_entity.pdbx_description
1 polymer ?
#
loop_
_entity_poly.entity_id
_entity_poly.type
_entity_poly.pdbx_seq_one_letter_code
_entity_poly.pdbx_strand_id
1 'polypeptide(L)'
;MKFGFPGYYVPRSSWNKNGKSLTENRIINTSLENNWTNHYKGIEQKSTFDKYEKRQIINAVTTESYEPESQAHNSKIIIESIIHGLDTFRKFSRFYAFMSQVAGSLFSSLLAVDNLSQLYPTFFNGYLQYIVPHFFMHLYLVGLNQLADLEIDKINKPYLPLASGEFSFTNGIIIVASFLFLSFGVAWMIGSKPSLWALLLTFVLMTGYSVNLPFLRWKKSTTLTVMIHSIGMTISFNIAAFMHMKTFVLNKATTYPRSLFFATVVMAIFYAVVAMAKVFWFCVSLLEIAYGAAILIGASSPFLWSKFFSSDFTYKINDEKSHFIL
;
A
#
# COMPACT_ATOMS: atom_id res chain seq x y z
N MET A 1 -46.35 39.02 -41.13
CA MET A 1 -45.47 37.88 -41.47
C MET A 1 -45.86 36.74 -40.55
N LYS A 2 -46.39 35.66 -41.13
CA LYS A 2 -46.84 34.42 -40.47
C LYS A 2 -45.68 33.44 -40.32
N PHE A 3 -46.00 32.32 -39.67
CA PHE A 3 -45.31 31.04 -39.48
C PHE A 3 -44.70 30.92 -38.06
N GLY A 4 -45.14 30.02 -37.18
CA GLY A 4 -46.04 28.87 -37.31
C GLY A 4 -45.51 27.72 -36.43
N PHE A 5 -46.28 27.33 -35.41
CA PHE A 5 -46.16 26.14 -34.55
C PHE A 5 -46.05 24.83 -35.37
N PRO A 6 -45.56 23.67 -34.85
CA PRO A 6 -46.05 23.01 -33.61
C PRO A 6 -44.94 22.37 -32.74
N GLY A 7 -45.10 22.03 -31.46
CA GLY A 7 -46.27 21.49 -30.78
C GLY A 7 -46.28 19.96 -30.87
N TYR A 8 -45.54 19.26 -30.00
CA TYR A 8 -45.77 17.83 -29.75
C TYR A 8 -45.66 17.51 -28.25
N TYR A 9 -46.82 17.44 -27.61
CA TYR A 9 -47.10 16.59 -26.44
C TYR A 9 -47.71 15.29 -26.96
N VAL A 10 -47.14 14.12 -26.63
CA VAL A 10 -47.74 12.78 -26.79
C VAL A 10 -47.23 11.88 -25.63
N PRO A 11 -48.05 10.96 -25.08
CA PRO A 11 -48.15 10.74 -23.65
C PRO A 11 -47.46 9.46 -23.12
N ARG A 12 -47.46 9.38 -21.78
CA ARG A 12 -47.17 8.22 -20.92
C ARG A 12 -47.66 6.89 -21.54
N SER A 13 -46.73 6.03 -21.94
CA SER A 13 -47.02 4.61 -22.20
C SER A 13 -46.54 3.78 -21.00
N SER A 14 -47.50 3.05 -20.44
CA SER A 14 -47.32 2.03 -19.43
C SER A 14 -46.46 0.88 -19.98
N TRP A 15 -45.28 0.68 -19.41
CA TRP A 15 -44.59 -0.61 -19.50
C TRP A 15 -44.89 -1.41 -18.25
N ASN A 16 -45.94 -2.22 -18.37
CA ASN A 16 -46.26 -3.30 -17.48
C ASN A 16 -45.17 -4.37 -17.60
N LYS A 17 -44.21 -4.43 -16.68
CA LYS A 17 -43.39 -5.63 -16.45
C LYS A 17 -43.93 -6.34 -15.23
N ASN A 18 -44.91 -7.19 -15.48
CA ASN A 18 -45.35 -8.25 -14.59
C ASN A 18 -44.16 -9.16 -14.22
N GLY A 19 -44.02 -9.44 -12.91
CA GLY A 19 -44.12 -10.83 -12.45
C GLY A 19 -42.85 -11.67 -12.29
N LYS A 20 -41.67 -11.10 -12.03
CA LYS A 20 -40.50 -11.92 -11.63
C LYS A 20 -39.80 -11.55 -10.31
N SER A 21 -39.92 -10.32 -9.80
CA SER A 21 -39.17 -9.93 -8.57
C SER A 21 -39.85 -10.30 -7.25
N LEU A 22 -41.17 -10.52 -7.23
CA LEU A 22 -41.90 -10.85 -6.00
C LEU A 22 -41.80 -12.33 -5.61
N THR A 23 -41.56 -13.23 -6.58
CA THR A 23 -41.45 -14.67 -6.33
C THR A 23 -40.04 -15.05 -5.82
N GLU A 24 -38.98 -14.42 -6.34
CA GLU A 24 -37.61 -14.66 -5.87
C GLU A 24 -37.38 -14.15 -4.44
N ASN A 25 -37.93 -12.97 -4.08
CA ASN A 25 -37.83 -12.46 -2.71
C ASN A 25 -38.58 -13.32 -1.69
N ARG A 26 -39.63 -14.04 -2.10
CA ARG A 26 -40.37 -14.94 -1.21
C ARG A 26 -39.62 -16.26 -0.98
N ILE A 27 -38.93 -16.78 -1.99
CA ILE A 27 -38.13 -18.02 -1.87
C ILE A 27 -36.89 -17.79 -0.98
N ILE A 28 -36.25 -16.62 -1.07
CA ILE A 28 -35.07 -16.29 -0.26
C ILE A 28 -35.45 -16.10 1.22
N ASN A 29 -36.56 -15.44 1.52
CA ASN A 29 -36.99 -15.25 2.92
C ASN A 29 -37.46 -16.54 3.59
N THR A 30 -38.11 -17.46 2.86
CA THR A 30 -38.57 -18.74 3.42
C THR A 30 -37.39 -19.71 3.69
N SER A 31 -36.31 -19.61 2.91
CA SER A 31 -35.06 -20.37 3.12
C SER A 31 -34.28 -19.87 4.34
N LEU A 32 -34.29 -18.55 4.58
CA LEU A 32 -33.59 -17.96 5.72
C LEU A 32 -34.34 -18.16 7.06
N GLU A 33 -35.67 -18.21 7.08
CA GLU A 33 -36.43 -18.50 8.31
C GLU A 33 -36.30 -19.97 8.76
N ASN A 34 -36.18 -20.94 7.84
CA ASN A 34 -36.10 -22.36 8.18
C ASN A 34 -34.73 -22.80 8.76
N ASN A 35 -33.66 -22.02 8.54
CA ASN A 35 -32.33 -22.34 9.06
C ASN A 35 -32.07 -21.82 10.48
N TRP A 36 -32.92 -20.94 11.00
CA TRP A 36 -32.75 -20.33 12.33
C TRP A 36 -33.57 -20.98 13.44
N THR A 37 -34.42 -21.97 13.15
CA THR A 37 -35.31 -22.59 14.14
C THR A 37 -34.86 -23.95 14.69
N ASN A 38 -33.72 -24.51 14.24
CA ASN A 38 -33.33 -25.89 14.61
C ASN A 38 -32.22 -26.02 15.67
N HIS A 39 -31.78 -24.94 16.30
CA HIS A 39 -30.87 -25.00 17.43
C HIS A 39 -31.51 -24.35 18.65
N TYR A 40 -32.36 -25.07 19.38
CA TYR A 40 -32.54 -25.02 20.84
C TYR A 40 -33.73 -25.90 21.25
N LYS A 41 -33.46 -27.14 21.67
CA LYS A 41 -34.26 -27.86 22.67
C LYS A 41 -33.47 -29.03 23.22
N GLY A 42 -33.23 -28.99 24.53
CA GLY A 42 -32.46 -29.99 25.26
C GLY A 42 -33.29 -31.16 25.79
N ILE A 43 -32.53 -32.17 26.23
CA ILE A 43 -32.76 -33.09 27.37
C ILE A 43 -34.03 -33.96 27.29
N GLU A 44 -33.89 -35.28 27.11
CA GLU A 44 -34.05 -36.30 28.17
C GLU A 44 -33.79 -37.74 27.64
N GLN A 45 -33.85 -38.71 28.53
CA GLN A 45 -33.02 -39.92 28.68
C GLN A 45 -33.75 -41.23 28.32
N LYS A 46 -32.98 -42.34 28.23
CA LYS A 46 -33.32 -43.80 28.18
C LYS A 46 -33.59 -44.43 26.79
N SER A 47 -33.18 -45.68 26.47
CA SER A 47 -32.34 -46.67 27.15
C SER A 47 -32.12 -47.92 26.25
N THR A 48 -30.88 -48.41 26.23
CA THR A 48 -30.40 -49.83 26.29
C THR A 48 -30.52 -50.87 25.15
N PHE A 49 -29.40 -51.61 25.03
CA PHE A 49 -29.12 -52.98 24.53
C PHE A 49 -28.87 -53.13 22.99
N ASP A 50 -27.79 -53.75 22.48
CA ASP A 50 -26.81 -54.68 23.08
C ASP A 50 -25.50 -54.81 22.22
N LYS A 51 -24.34 -54.79 22.90
CA LYS A 51 -23.19 -55.72 22.81
C LYS A 51 -22.54 -56.08 21.45
N TYR A 52 -21.26 -55.73 21.27
CA TYR A 52 -20.19 -56.71 21.01
C TYR A 52 -18.80 -56.15 21.37
N GLU A 53 -18.00 -57.02 21.97
CA GLU A 53 -16.98 -56.76 22.97
C GLU A 53 -15.55 -56.80 22.41
N LYS A 54 -14.69 -56.05 23.10
CA LYS A 54 -13.24 -55.89 22.97
C LYS A 54 -12.50 -57.21 23.32
N ARG A 55 -11.50 -57.61 22.54
CA ARG A 55 -10.37 -58.42 23.04
C ARG A 55 -9.05 -57.74 22.72
N GLN A 56 -8.40 -57.29 23.79
CA GLN A 56 -6.98 -56.96 23.83
C GLN A 56 -6.15 -58.24 23.63
N ILE A 57 -5.12 -58.15 22.80
CA ILE A 57 -3.92 -58.99 22.93
C ILE A 57 -2.77 -58.02 23.17
N ILE A 58 -2.32 -57.99 24.42
CA ILE A 58 -1.02 -57.45 24.81
C ILE A 58 -0.03 -58.61 24.64
N ASN A 59 1.04 -58.40 23.90
CA ASN A 59 2.34 -59.03 24.15
C ASN A 59 3.44 -58.04 23.71
N ALA A 60 4.32 -57.76 24.66
CA ALA A 60 5.39 -56.78 24.63
C ALA A 60 6.57 -57.20 23.74
N VAL A 61 7.31 -56.24 23.17
CA VAL A 61 8.75 -56.00 23.41
C VAL A 61 9.10 -54.58 22.93
N THR A 62 9.81 -53.88 23.79
CA THR A 62 10.32 -52.50 23.74
C THR A 62 11.31 -52.26 22.58
N THR A 63 11.13 -51.16 21.87
CA THR A 63 12.23 -50.24 21.55
C THR A 63 11.69 -48.82 21.53
N GLU A 64 12.36 -47.97 22.29
CA GLU A 64 12.12 -46.54 22.41
C GLU A 64 12.09 -45.87 21.03
N SER A 65 11.03 -45.13 20.76
CA SER A 65 11.09 -43.94 19.90
C SER A 65 10.40 -42.84 20.69
N TYR A 66 11.19 -42.10 21.47
CA TYR A 66 10.78 -40.76 21.86
C TYR A 66 10.67 -39.95 20.57
N GLU A 67 9.45 -39.85 20.07
CA GLU A 67 9.11 -39.20 18.81
C GLU A 67 9.29 -37.68 18.95
N PRO A 68 10.28 -37.05 18.27
CA PRO A 68 10.42 -35.60 18.24
C PRO A 68 9.53 -34.96 17.15
N GLU A 69 8.81 -35.78 16.35
CA GLU A 69 8.14 -35.33 15.13
C GLU A 69 7.01 -34.34 15.38
N SER A 70 6.27 -34.44 16.49
CA SER A 70 5.19 -33.48 16.80
C SER A 70 5.71 -32.07 17.10
N GLN A 71 6.87 -31.95 17.77
CA GLN A 71 7.52 -30.66 18.02
C GLN A 71 8.21 -30.12 16.76
N ALA A 72 8.82 -30.99 15.95
CA ALA A 72 9.43 -30.61 14.68
C ALA A 72 8.38 -30.13 13.66
N HIS A 73 7.21 -30.76 13.60
CA HIS A 73 6.11 -30.36 12.72
C HIS A 73 5.45 -29.04 13.18
N ASN A 74 5.18 -28.89 14.47
CA ASN A 74 4.60 -27.65 15.02
C ASN A 74 5.56 -26.45 14.90
N SER A 75 6.86 -26.65 15.12
CA SER A 75 7.86 -25.59 14.92
C SER A 75 7.97 -25.18 13.45
N LYS A 76 7.91 -26.14 12.52
CA LYS A 76 7.88 -25.85 11.09
C LYS A 76 6.66 -25.00 10.69
N ILE A 77 5.47 -25.33 11.19
CA ILE A 77 4.23 -24.57 10.94
C ILE A 77 4.35 -23.12 11.47
N ILE A 78 4.90 -22.94 12.69
CA ILE A 78 5.09 -21.62 13.27
C ILE A 78 6.07 -20.79 12.44
N ILE A 79 7.20 -21.38 12.02
CA ILE A 79 8.20 -20.71 11.18
C ILE A 79 7.59 -20.30 9.84
N GLU A 80 6.84 -21.18 9.18
CA GLU A 80 6.16 -20.88 7.91
C GLU A 80 5.15 -19.74 8.08
N SER A 81 4.39 -19.73 9.18
CA SER A 81 3.46 -18.63 9.50
C SER A 81 4.18 -17.29 9.73
N ILE A 82 5.32 -17.30 10.44
CA ILE A 82 6.14 -16.12 10.66
C ILE A 82 6.70 -15.60 9.34
N ILE A 83 7.26 -16.47 8.50
CA ILE A 83 7.81 -16.10 7.19
C ILE A 83 6.71 -15.49 6.31
N HIS A 84 5.53 -16.12 6.27
CA HIS A 84 4.38 -15.58 5.55
C HIS A 84 4.00 -14.20 6.07
N GLY A 85 3.85 -14.04 7.39
CA GLY A 85 3.54 -12.74 8.00
C GLY A 85 4.57 -11.65 7.70
N LEU A 86 5.86 -11.99 7.70
CA LEU A 86 6.93 -11.07 7.32
C LEU A 86 6.89 -10.70 5.84
N ASP A 87 6.57 -11.64 4.94
CA ASP A 87 6.41 -11.34 3.51
C ASP A 87 5.19 -10.46 3.25
N THR A 88 4.05 -10.75 3.89
CA THR A 88 2.85 -9.90 3.85
C THR A 88 3.18 -8.49 4.35
N PHE A 89 3.87 -8.37 5.49
CA PHE A 89 4.28 -7.08 6.02
C PHE A 89 5.26 -6.34 5.10
N ARG A 90 6.22 -7.03 4.48
CA ARG A 90 7.16 -6.48 3.50
C ARG A 90 6.43 -5.93 2.27
N LYS A 91 5.42 -6.65 1.76
CA LYS A 91 4.56 -6.20 0.64
C LYS A 91 3.76 -4.95 1.05
N PHE A 92 3.19 -4.95 2.26
CA PHE A 92 2.45 -3.82 2.81
C PHE A 92 3.33 -2.58 2.97
N SER A 93 4.52 -2.72 3.56
CA SER A 93 5.39 -1.62 3.97
C SER A 93 6.05 -0.89 2.81
N ARG A 94 6.27 -1.59 1.69
CA ARG A 94 6.96 -1.07 0.50
C ARG A 94 8.28 -0.38 0.87
N PHE A 95 9.11 -1.06 1.66
CA PHE A 95 10.34 -0.49 2.24
C PHE A 95 11.24 0.26 1.26
N TYR A 96 11.31 -0.18 0.00
CA TYR A 96 12.08 0.50 -1.03
C TYR A 96 11.73 2.01 -1.16
N ALA A 97 10.47 2.39 -0.90
CA ALA A 97 10.02 3.79 -0.93
C ALA A 97 10.45 4.60 0.30
N PHE A 98 10.80 3.92 1.40
CA PHE A 98 11.33 4.54 2.62
C PHE A 98 12.85 4.69 2.59
N MET A 99 13.57 3.82 1.87
CA MET A 99 15.04 3.84 1.81
C MET A 99 15.63 5.19 1.37
N SER A 100 14.97 5.89 0.43
CA SER A 100 15.40 7.23 0.01
C SER A 100 15.21 8.29 1.09
N GLN A 101 14.20 8.14 1.95
CA GLN A 101 13.94 9.01 3.10
C GLN A 101 14.96 8.78 4.21
N VAL A 102 15.32 7.51 4.46
CA VAL A 102 16.40 7.13 5.39
C VAL A 102 17.73 7.73 4.93
N ALA A 103 18.11 7.54 3.66
CA ALA A 103 19.36 8.09 3.13
C ALA A 103 19.39 9.63 3.24
N GLY A 104 18.33 10.31 2.79
CA GLY A 104 18.23 11.78 2.84
C GLY A 104 18.32 12.34 4.26
N SER A 105 17.60 11.73 5.20
CA SER A 105 17.63 12.17 6.60
C SER A 105 18.92 11.84 7.31
N LEU A 106 19.58 10.73 6.99
CA LEU A 106 20.91 10.40 7.51
C LEU A 106 21.94 11.45 7.08
N PHE A 107 22.02 11.76 5.78
CA PHE A 107 22.95 12.76 5.27
C PHE A 107 22.68 14.15 5.87
N SER A 108 21.41 14.53 5.97
CA SER A 108 21.02 15.82 6.57
C SER A 108 21.33 15.88 8.06
N SER A 109 21.17 14.76 8.77
CA SER A 109 21.55 14.61 10.18
C SER A 109 23.05 14.74 10.38
N LEU A 110 23.87 14.17 9.48
CA LEU A 110 25.33 14.27 9.54
C LEU A 110 25.83 15.71 9.41
N LEU A 111 25.13 16.56 8.65
CA LEU A 111 25.47 17.99 8.54
C LEU A 111 25.36 18.75 9.88
N ALA A 112 24.64 18.21 10.87
CA ALA A 112 24.53 18.82 12.19
C ALA A 112 25.75 18.55 13.09
N VAL A 113 26.53 17.51 12.78
CA VAL A 113 27.67 17.05 13.57
C VAL A 113 28.87 17.95 13.33
N ASP A 114 29.47 18.45 14.42
CA ASP A 114 30.64 19.34 14.31
C ASP A 114 31.96 18.56 14.42
N ASN A 115 32.00 17.47 15.20
CA ASN A 115 33.21 16.69 15.48
C ASN A 115 32.92 15.17 15.44
N LEU A 116 33.91 14.38 15.04
CA LEU A 116 33.78 12.91 14.94
C LEU A 116 33.44 12.23 16.27
N SER A 117 33.83 12.80 17.41
CA SER A 117 33.50 12.28 18.74
C SER A 117 32.00 12.26 19.04
N GLN A 118 31.19 13.03 18.31
CA GLN A 118 29.73 13.06 18.47
C GLN A 118 29.02 11.93 17.70
N LEU A 119 29.73 11.22 16.79
CA LEU A 119 29.15 10.17 15.95
C LEU A 119 28.72 8.93 16.73
N TYR A 120 29.36 8.64 17.86
CA TYR A 120 29.00 7.51 18.70
C TYR A 120 29.14 7.86 20.19
N PRO A 121 28.16 7.56 21.05
CA PRO A 121 26.84 6.96 20.77
C PRO A 121 25.73 8.00 20.46
N THR A 122 26.00 9.28 20.69
CA THR A 122 24.99 10.36 20.71
C THR A 122 24.27 10.52 19.36
N PHE A 123 25.02 10.58 18.26
CA PHE A 123 24.44 10.71 16.93
C PHE A 123 23.52 9.54 16.59
N PHE A 124 23.97 8.30 16.83
CA PHE A 124 23.19 7.11 16.49
C PHE A 124 21.88 7.05 17.27
N ASN A 125 21.92 7.31 18.58
CA ASN A 125 20.72 7.35 19.41
C ASN A 125 19.76 8.46 18.97
N GLY A 126 20.28 9.65 18.67
CA GLY A 126 19.49 10.76 18.16
C GLY A 126 18.87 10.46 16.80
N TYR A 127 19.63 9.87 15.88
CA TYR A 127 19.11 9.51 14.56
C TYR A 127 18.02 8.43 14.66
N LEU A 128 18.17 7.45 15.56
CA LEU A 128 17.12 6.47 15.84
C LEU A 128 15.86 7.12 16.42
N GLN A 129 16.00 8.07 17.34
CA GLN A 129 14.88 8.88 17.85
C GLN A 129 14.14 9.61 16.72
N TYR A 130 14.86 10.03 15.68
CA TYR A 130 14.23 10.66 14.52
C TYR A 130 13.52 9.66 13.60
N ILE A 131 14.24 8.62 13.15
CA ILE A 131 13.77 7.78 12.04
C ILE A 131 12.67 6.80 12.45
N VAL A 132 12.64 6.34 13.71
CA VAL A 132 11.63 5.39 14.21
C VAL A 132 10.20 5.93 14.12
N PRO A 133 9.86 7.14 14.64
CA PRO A 133 8.50 7.66 14.47
C PRO A 133 8.17 7.94 12.99
N HIS A 134 9.15 8.35 12.17
CA HIS A 134 8.96 8.56 10.73
C HIS A 134 8.73 7.25 9.97
N PHE A 135 9.30 6.14 10.43
CA PHE A 135 9.03 4.82 9.90
C PHE A 135 7.58 4.40 10.13
N PHE A 136 7.05 4.61 11.34
CA PHE A 136 5.63 4.36 11.60
C PHE A 136 4.73 5.31 10.80
N MET A 137 5.12 6.57 10.61
CA MET A 137 4.40 7.48 9.71
C MET A 137 4.39 6.93 8.28
N HIS A 138 5.52 6.45 7.76
CA HIS A 138 5.60 5.82 6.44
C HIS A 138 4.65 4.64 6.30
N LEU A 139 4.55 3.77 7.31
CA LEU A 139 3.60 2.65 7.34
C LEU A 139 2.14 3.12 7.30
N TYR A 140 1.82 4.18 8.05
CA TYR A 140 0.53 4.86 7.94
C TYR A 140 0.28 5.36 6.51
N LEU A 141 1.25 6.03 5.88
CA LEU A 141 1.09 6.60 4.53
C LEU A 141 0.85 5.53 3.46
N VAL A 142 1.67 4.47 3.42
CA VAL A 142 1.53 3.41 2.41
C VAL A 142 0.26 2.59 2.62
N GLY A 143 -0.14 2.39 3.87
CA GLY A 143 -1.39 1.70 4.20
C GLY A 143 -2.62 2.55 3.90
N LEU A 144 -2.59 3.85 4.22
CA LEU A 144 -3.66 4.79 3.86
C LEU A 144 -3.84 4.86 2.35
N ASN A 145 -2.73 4.91 1.58
CA ASN A 145 -2.80 4.90 0.14
C ASN A 145 -3.45 3.60 -0.37
N GLN A 146 -3.10 2.44 0.20
CA GLN A 146 -3.73 1.15 -0.16
C GLN A 146 -5.24 1.11 0.17
N LEU A 147 -5.64 1.62 1.34
CA LEU A 147 -7.06 1.72 1.71
C LEU A 147 -7.83 2.62 0.73
N ALA A 148 -7.27 3.79 0.38
CA ALA A 148 -7.91 4.76 -0.50
C ALA A 148 -7.92 4.33 -1.99
N ASP A 149 -7.09 3.36 -2.35
CA ASP A 149 -6.95 2.85 -3.72
C ASP A 149 -7.33 1.37 -3.84
N LEU A 150 -8.04 0.79 -2.87
CA LEU A 150 -8.31 -0.66 -2.82
C LEU A 150 -8.80 -1.24 -4.16
N GLU A 151 -9.79 -0.61 -4.78
CA GLU A 151 -10.35 -1.05 -6.07
C GLU A 151 -9.36 -0.90 -7.23
N ILE A 152 -8.52 0.13 -7.20
CA ILE A 152 -7.51 0.41 -8.22
C ILE A 152 -6.35 -0.58 -8.08
N ASP A 153 -5.91 -0.83 -6.85
CA ASP A 153 -4.81 -1.74 -6.54
C ASP A 153 -5.20 -3.20 -6.75
N LYS A 154 -6.48 -3.59 -6.67
CA LYS A 154 -6.94 -4.91 -7.13
C LYS A 154 -6.65 -5.18 -8.60
N ILE A 155 -6.65 -4.13 -9.44
CA ILE A 155 -6.36 -4.24 -10.88
C ILE A 155 -4.85 -4.10 -11.12
N ASN A 156 -4.23 -3.07 -10.56
CA ASN A 156 -2.85 -2.69 -10.88
C ASN A 156 -1.79 -3.43 -10.03
N LYS A 157 -2.12 -3.75 -8.77
CA LYS A 157 -1.18 -4.33 -7.79
C LYS A 157 -1.86 -5.43 -6.96
N PRO A 158 -2.37 -6.49 -7.61
CA PRO A 158 -3.17 -7.52 -6.93
C PRO A 158 -2.40 -8.30 -5.84
N TYR A 159 -1.06 -8.23 -5.85
CA TYR A 159 -0.19 -8.86 -4.86
C TYR A 159 -0.11 -8.10 -3.53
N LEU A 160 -0.67 -6.89 -3.42
CA LEU A 160 -0.65 -6.13 -2.17
C LEU A 160 -1.61 -6.71 -1.14
N PRO A 161 -1.28 -6.72 0.17
CA PRO A 161 -2.05 -7.46 1.16
C PRO A 161 -3.53 -7.09 1.25
N LEU A 162 -3.88 -5.80 1.08
CA LEU A 162 -5.28 -5.37 1.06
C LEU A 162 -5.99 -5.74 -0.25
N ALA A 163 -5.27 -5.69 -1.38
CA ALA A 163 -5.82 -6.00 -2.69
C ALA A 163 -6.02 -7.51 -2.89
N SER A 164 -5.07 -8.32 -2.42
CA SER A 164 -5.12 -9.80 -2.45
C SER A 164 -6.13 -10.39 -1.45
N GLY A 165 -6.50 -9.62 -0.42
CA GLY A 165 -7.37 -10.07 0.66
C GLY A 165 -6.64 -10.77 1.80
N GLU A 166 -5.30 -10.82 1.79
CA GLU A 166 -4.49 -11.26 2.94
C GLU A 166 -4.81 -10.44 4.20
N PHE A 167 -5.05 -9.13 4.02
CA PHE A 167 -5.64 -8.27 5.04
C PHE A 167 -7.09 -7.95 4.70
N SER A 168 -7.99 -8.17 5.66
CA SER A 168 -9.36 -7.65 5.56
C SER A 168 -9.34 -6.11 5.58
N PHE A 169 -10.35 -5.48 5.00
CA PHE A 169 -10.45 -4.02 4.97
C PHE A 169 -10.47 -3.42 6.39
N THR A 170 -11.24 -4.01 7.30
CA THR A 170 -11.32 -3.59 8.71
C THR A 170 -9.97 -3.71 9.41
N ASN A 171 -9.26 -4.83 9.21
CA ASN A 171 -7.92 -5.00 9.77
C ASN A 171 -6.95 -3.98 9.19
N GLY A 172 -7.05 -3.68 7.90
CA GLY A 172 -6.29 -2.62 7.24
C GLY A 172 -6.49 -1.26 7.91
N ILE A 173 -7.74 -0.88 8.21
CA ILE A 173 -8.04 0.37 8.95
C ILE A 173 -7.38 0.36 10.33
N ILE A 174 -7.54 -0.72 11.09
CA ILE A 174 -6.98 -0.85 12.44
C ILE A 174 -5.45 -0.73 12.40
N ILE A 175 -4.78 -1.42 11.48
CA ILE A 175 -3.32 -1.39 11.30
C ILE A 175 -2.86 0.03 10.95
N VAL A 176 -3.50 0.68 9.98
CA VAL A 176 -3.14 2.04 9.55
C VAL A 176 -3.34 3.06 10.67
N ALA A 177 -4.46 2.99 11.38
CA ALA A 177 -4.71 3.85 12.54
C ALA A 177 -3.67 3.60 13.66
N SER A 178 -3.33 2.34 13.92
CA SER A 178 -2.32 1.98 14.93
C SER A 178 -0.95 2.57 14.60
N PHE A 179 -0.51 2.51 13.34
CA PHE A 179 0.76 3.13 12.94
C PHE A 179 0.76 4.65 13.05
N LEU A 180 -0.37 5.30 12.80
CA LEU A 180 -0.52 6.74 13.01
C LEU A 180 -0.33 7.11 14.49
N PHE A 181 -1.06 6.43 15.38
CA PHE A 181 -0.94 6.66 16.83
C PHE A 181 0.45 6.31 17.36
N LEU A 182 1.06 5.23 16.88
CA LEU A 182 2.41 4.84 17.28
C LEU A 182 3.45 5.87 16.82
N SER A 183 3.31 6.41 15.61
CA SER A 183 4.19 7.45 15.09
C SER A 183 4.18 8.71 15.97
N PHE A 184 2.98 9.28 16.20
CA PHE A 184 2.85 10.47 17.03
C PHE A 184 3.15 10.18 18.51
N GLY A 185 2.76 9.01 19.02
CA GLY A 185 3.02 8.60 20.40
C GLY A 185 4.52 8.49 20.69
N VAL A 186 5.29 7.83 19.83
CA VAL A 186 6.76 7.75 19.96
C VAL A 186 7.39 9.13 19.84
N ALA A 187 6.98 9.95 18.86
CA ALA A 187 7.51 11.29 18.70
C ALA A 187 7.20 12.20 19.90
N TRP A 188 6.02 12.06 20.50
CA TRP A 188 5.61 12.78 21.69
C TRP A 188 6.45 12.39 22.91
N MET A 189 6.69 11.09 23.10
CA MET A 189 7.56 10.58 24.18
C MET A 189 9.00 11.08 24.04
N ILE A 190 9.49 11.25 22.80
CA ILE A 190 10.83 11.81 22.53
C ILE A 190 10.85 13.32 22.81
N GLY A 191 9.77 14.05 22.50
CA GLY A 191 9.65 15.48 22.81
C GLY A 191 10.38 16.42 21.85
N SER A 192 10.89 15.92 20.72
CA SER A 192 11.57 16.75 19.73
C SER A 192 10.57 17.56 18.90
N LYS A 193 10.55 18.89 19.11
CA LYS A 193 9.70 19.82 18.33
C LYS A 193 9.94 19.68 16.81
N PRO A 194 11.19 19.67 16.29
CA PRO A 194 11.48 19.37 14.88
C PRO A 194 10.76 18.14 14.32
N SER A 195 10.84 17.02 15.05
CA SER A 195 10.21 15.77 14.65
C SER A 195 8.69 15.88 14.64
N LEU A 196 8.09 16.49 15.69
CA LEU A 196 6.64 16.61 15.82
C LEU A 196 6.00 17.44 14.70
N TRP A 197 6.55 18.62 14.37
CA TRP A 197 5.98 19.42 13.29
C TRP A 197 6.23 18.80 11.91
N ALA A 198 7.33 18.05 11.71
CA ALA A 198 7.60 17.34 10.47
C ALA A 198 6.61 16.20 10.23
N LEU A 199 6.31 15.43 11.28
CA LEU A 199 5.27 14.40 11.26
C LEU A 199 3.89 14.99 11.01
N LEU A 200 3.56 16.11 11.65
CA LEU A 200 2.29 16.80 11.42
C LEU A 200 2.16 17.28 9.97
N LEU A 201 3.21 17.90 9.42
CA LEU A 201 3.23 18.34 8.04
C LEU A 201 3.08 17.15 7.07
N THR A 202 3.85 16.08 7.29
CA THR A 202 3.77 14.85 6.49
C THR A 202 2.38 14.23 6.55
N PHE A 203 1.80 14.13 7.75
CA PHE A 203 0.45 13.62 7.97
C PHE A 203 -0.57 14.42 7.17
N VAL A 204 -0.60 15.75 7.30
CA VAL A 204 -1.58 16.61 6.61
C VAL A 204 -1.42 16.49 5.09
N LEU A 205 -0.20 16.68 4.57
CA LEU A 205 0.04 16.70 3.13
C LEU A 205 -0.26 15.35 2.49
N MET A 206 0.16 14.25 3.11
CA MET A 206 0.05 12.92 2.51
C MET A 206 -1.31 12.25 2.76
N THR A 207 -2.01 12.65 3.81
CA THR A 207 -3.44 12.31 3.96
C THR A 207 -4.25 13.01 2.87
N GLY A 208 -4.02 14.31 2.65
CA GLY A 208 -4.67 15.06 1.57
C GLY A 208 -4.31 14.55 0.17
N TYR A 209 -3.10 14.01 0.00
CA TYR A 209 -2.70 13.31 -1.22
C TYR A 209 -3.55 12.07 -1.52
N SER A 210 -3.84 11.26 -0.51
CA SER A 210 -4.36 9.89 -0.69
C SER A 210 -5.90 9.81 -0.62
N VAL A 211 -6.50 10.47 0.38
CA VAL A 211 -7.90 10.25 0.78
C VAL A 211 -8.89 10.71 -0.29
N ASN A 212 -9.90 9.88 -0.59
CA ASN A 212 -10.92 10.15 -1.60
C ASN A 212 -12.10 10.98 -1.05
N LEU A 213 -11.85 12.24 -0.70
CA LEU A 213 -12.88 13.20 -0.27
C LEU A 213 -12.81 14.48 -1.12
N PRO A 214 -13.89 15.30 -1.15
CA PRO A 214 -13.86 16.62 -1.79
C PRO A 214 -12.67 17.45 -1.29
N PHE A 215 -12.01 18.18 -2.19
CA PHE A 215 -10.78 18.96 -1.94
C PHE A 215 -9.52 18.17 -1.56
N LEU A 216 -9.62 16.86 -1.32
CA LEU A 216 -8.49 15.94 -1.12
C LEU A 216 -8.22 15.13 -2.40
N ARG A 217 -7.45 14.05 -2.29
CA ARG A 217 -6.99 13.20 -3.40
C ARG A 217 -6.10 13.95 -4.40
N TRP A 218 -5.15 14.72 -3.88
CA TRP A 218 -4.23 15.55 -4.68
C TRP A 218 -3.37 14.77 -5.68
N LYS A 219 -3.25 13.45 -5.48
CA LYS A 219 -2.66 12.53 -6.47
C LYS A 219 -3.27 12.58 -7.87
N LYS A 220 -4.47 13.14 -8.03
CA LYS A 220 -5.10 13.37 -9.36
C LYS A 220 -4.41 14.48 -10.16
N SER A 221 -3.70 15.39 -9.49
CA SER A 221 -2.96 16.47 -10.13
C SER A 221 -1.46 16.20 -10.06
N THR A 222 -0.82 16.11 -11.24
CA THR A 222 0.63 15.92 -11.35
C THR A 222 1.39 17.07 -10.68
N THR A 223 1.04 18.32 -10.99
CA THR A 223 1.71 19.50 -10.44
C THR A 223 1.64 19.52 -8.93
N LEU A 224 0.45 19.28 -8.37
CA LEU A 224 0.27 19.28 -6.91
C LEU A 224 1.03 18.12 -6.26
N THR A 225 1.04 16.94 -6.88
CA THR A 225 1.82 15.78 -6.43
C THR A 225 3.31 16.09 -6.33
N VAL A 226 3.87 16.73 -7.36
CA VAL A 226 5.29 17.13 -7.39
C VAL A 226 5.58 18.16 -6.32
N MET A 227 4.74 19.19 -6.18
CA MET A 227 4.91 20.23 -5.16
C MET A 227 4.91 19.66 -3.75
N ILE A 228 3.89 18.87 -3.37
CA ILE A 228 3.79 18.35 -1.99
C ILE A 228 4.90 17.33 -1.69
N HIS A 229 5.32 16.51 -2.66
CA HIS A 229 6.42 15.57 -2.45
C HIS A 229 7.74 16.31 -2.32
N SER A 230 8.03 17.25 -3.21
CA SER A 230 9.26 18.04 -3.15
C SER A 230 9.34 18.85 -1.86
N ILE A 231 8.32 19.67 -1.57
CA ILE A 231 8.30 20.55 -0.40
C ILE A 231 8.18 19.72 0.89
N GLY A 232 7.19 18.84 0.99
CA GLY A 232 6.91 18.08 2.21
C GLY A 232 8.03 17.14 2.60
N MET A 233 8.60 16.38 1.65
CA MET A 233 9.71 15.46 1.95
C MET A 233 11.02 16.19 2.20
N THR A 234 11.27 17.33 1.54
CA THR A 234 12.48 18.12 1.84
C THR A 234 12.39 18.72 3.23
N ILE A 235 11.25 19.31 3.60
CA ILE A 235 11.06 19.84 4.94
C ILE A 235 11.22 18.74 5.99
N SER A 236 10.64 17.55 5.77
CA SER A 236 10.60 16.48 6.77
C SER A 236 11.87 15.62 6.82
N PHE A 237 12.52 15.33 5.69
CA PHE A 237 13.69 14.45 5.65
C PHE A 237 15.01 15.18 5.38
N ASN A 238 14.99 16.51 5.25
CA ASN A 238 16.20 17.32 5.21
C ASN A 238 16.25 18.31 6.38
N ILE A 239 15.37 19.32 6.36
CA ILE A 239 15.43 20.43 7.33
C ILE A 239 15.12 19.94 8.74
N ALA A 240 14.02 19.20 8.93
CA ALA A 240 13.61 18.69 10.23
C ALA A 240 14.61 17.70 10.83
N ALA A 241 15.17 16.81 10.00
CA ALA A 241 16.19 15.85 10.41
C ALA A 241 17.46 16.56 10.92
N PHE A 242 17.94 17.55 10.16
CA PHE A 242 19.05 18.40 10.59
C PHE A 242 18.73 19.12 11.91
N MET A 243 17.55 19.74 12.01
CA MET A 243 17.15 20.49 13.20
C MET A 243 17.00 19.58 14.42
N HIS A 244 16.45 18.37 14.27
CA HIS A 244 16.38 17.38 15.34
C HIS A 244 17.77 17.09 15.89
N MET A 245 18.73 16.81 15.02
CA MET A 245 20.10 16.55 15.47
C MET A 245 20.76 17.77 16.09
N LYS A 246 20.69 18.94 15.44
CA LYS A 246 21.41 20.13 15.89
C LYS A 246 20.85 20.69 17.20
N THR A 247 19.53 20.82 17.28
CA THR A 247 18.87 21.54 18.38
C THR A 247 18.47 20.63 19.53
N PHE A 248 17.95 19.43 19.24
CA PHE A 248 17.41 18.54 20.27
C PHE A 248 18.45 17.54 20.77
N VAL A 249 19.19 16.89 19.88
CA VAL A 249 20.19 15.87 20.26
C VAL A 249 21.49 16.53 20.75
N LEU A 250 22.02 17.48 19.98
CA LEU A 250 23.31 18.13 20.28
C LEU A 250 23.16 19.39 21.16
N ASN A 251 21.94 19.85 21.42
CA ASN A 251 21.63 21.05 22.22
C ASN A 251 22.41 22.31 21.77
N LYS A 252 22.56 22.49 20.45
CA LYS A 252 23.25 23.64 19.86
C LYS A 252 22.27 24.61 19.23
N ALA A 253 22.67 25.89 19.21
CA ALA A 253 21.93 26.91 18.49
C ALA A 253 21.84 26.56 17.00
N THR A 254 20.70 26.88 16.38
CA THR A 254 20.42 26.59 14.98
C THR A 254 21.24 27.53 14.08
N THR A 255 22.47 27.14 13.77
CA THR A 255 23.22 27.75 12.67
C THR A 255 22.92 26.97 11.39
N TYR A 256 22.61 27.68 10.30
CA TYR A 256 22.29 27.07 9.02
C TYR A 256 23.53 27.12 8.12
N PRO A 257 24.31 26.03 8.00
CA PRO A 257 25.50 26.03 7.17
C PRO A 257 25.11 26.10 5.68
N ARG A 258 25.99 26.67 4.83
CA ARG A 258 25.78 26.73 3.38
C ARG A 258 25.58 25.33 2.76
N SER A 259 26.18 24.30 3.36
CA SER A 259 26.01 22.90 2.97
C SER A 259 24.57 22.41 3.14
N LEU A 260 23.86 22.87 4.17
CA LEU A 260 22.44 22.53 4.37
C LEU A 260 21.56 23.17 3.29
N PHE A 261 21.82 24.42 2.93
CA PHE A 261 21.11 25.06 1.81
C PHE A 261 21.32 24.29 0.50
N PHE A 262 22.57 23.94 0.18
CA PHE A 262 22.89 23.13 -0.99
C PHE A 262 22.18 21.77 -0.94
N ALA A 263 22.24 21.06 0.18
CA ALA A 263 21.55 19.78 0.37
C ALA A 263 20.04 19.92 0.22
N THR A 264 19.45 21.00 0.73
CA THR A 264 18.01 21.29 0.61
C THR A 264 17.60 21.41 -0.86
N VAL A 265 18.35 22.17 -1.66
CA VAL A 265 18.09 22.33 -3.11
C VAL A 265 18.20 20.99 -3.83
N VAL A 266 19.26 20.22 -3.57
CA VAL A 266 19.46 18.90 -4.19
C VAL A 266 18.34 17.93 -3.81
N MET A 267 17.96 17.87 -2.53
CA MET A 267 16.87 17.00 -2.07
C MET A 267 15.51 17.41 -2.63
N ALA A 268 15.24 18.72 -2.78
CA ALA A 268 14.02 19.21 -3.39
C ALA A 268 13.89 18.79 -4.86
N ILE A 269 14.97 18.90 -5.63
CA ILE A 269 15.04 18.43 -7.02
C ILE A 269 14.87 16.92 -7.05
N PHE A 270 15.59 16.17 -6.21
CA PHE A 270 15.50 14.71 -6.15
C PHE A 270 14.07 14.24 -5.89
N TYR A 271 13.38 14.79 -4.89
CA TYR A 271 12.00 14.41 -4.59
C TYR A 271 11.01 14.85 -5.68
N ALA A 272 11.26 15.98 -6.35
CA ALA A 272 10.47 16.38 -7.53
C ALA A 272 10.63 15.37 -8.67
N VAL A 273 11.86 14.95 -8.98
CA VAL A 273 12.14 13.94 -10.01
C VAL A 273 11.50 12.60 -9.67
N VAL A 274 11.61 12.13 -8.41
CA VAL A 274 10.95 10.88 -7.98
C VAL A 274 9.42 10.96 -8.12
N ALA A 275 8.82 12.12 -7.82
CA ALA A 275 7.39 12.32 -8.00
C ALA A 275 6.98 12.31 -9.49
N MET A 276 7.78 12.94 -10.35
CA MET A 276 7.57 12.95 -11.81
C MET A 276 7.85 11.61 -12.47
N ALA A 277 8.82 10.83 -11.99
CA ALA A 277 9.20 9.55 -12.59
C ALA A 277 8.05 8.54 -12.57
N LYS A 278 7.15 8.62 -11.58
CA LYS A 278 5.89 7.85 -11.58
C LYS A 278 4.99 8.18 -12.79
N VAL A 279 5.01 9.43 -13.23
CA VAL A 279 4.28 9.91 -14.42
C VAL A 279 5.05 9.59 -15.70
N PHE A 280 6.39 9.62 -15.66
CA PHE A 280 7.23 9.25 -16.80
C PHE A 280 6.97 7.82 -17.27
N TRP A 281 6.97 6.84 -16.37
CA TRP A 281 6.66 5.45 -16.73
C TRP A 281 5.23 5.29 -17.26
N PHE A 282 4.26 6.04 -16.72
CA PHE A 282 2.90 6.06 -17.25
C PHE A 282 2.85 6.62 -18.69
N CYS A 283 3.59 7.69 -18.99
CA CYS A 283 3.70 8.23 -20.34
C CYS A 283 4.38 7.26 -21.31
N VAL A 284 5.45 6.59 -20.88
CA VAL A 284 6.13 5.55 -21.68
C VAL A 284 5.17 4.40 -21.98
N SER A 285 4.42 3.90 -20.99
CA SER A 285 3.42 2.84 -21.21
C SER A 285 2.28 3.26 -22.16
N LEU A 286 1.79 4.51 -22.07
CA LEU A 286 0.80 5.02 -23.03
C LEU A 286 1.36 5.10 -24.45
N LEU A 287 2.61 5.52 -24.60
CA LEU A 287 3.30 5.58 -25.88
C LEU A 287 3.43 4.17 -26.48
N GLU A 288 3.88 3.20 -25.70
CA GLU A 288 3.99 1.79 -26.11
C GLU A 288 2.63 1.21 -26.55
N ILE A 289 1.55 1.49 -25.82
CA ILE A 289 0.19 1.04 -26.20
C ILE A 289 -0.25 1.69 -27.51
N ALA A 290 0.00 2.98 -27.70
CA ALA A 290 -0.35 3.69 -28.94
C ALA A 290 0.42 3.14 -30.14
N TYR A 291 1.74 2.92 -30.00
CA TYR A 291 2.56 2.30 -31.05
C TYR A 291 2.15 0.85 -31.32
N GLY A 292 1.87 0.05 -30.29
CA GLY A 292 1.37 -1.32 -30.44
C GLY A 292 0.03 -1.38 -31.17
N ALA A 293 -0.91 -0.50 -30.83
CA ALA A 293 -2.19 -0.38 -31.53
C ALA A 293 -2.00 0.05 -32.99
N ALA A 294 -1.11 1.01 -33.26
CA ALA A 294 -0.79 1.46 -34.62
C ALA A 294 -0.20 0.32 -35.48
N ILE A 295 0.69 -0.50 -34.92
CA ILE A 295 1.25 -1.68 -35.60
C ILE A 295 0.16 -2.71 -35.91
N LEU A 296 -0.73 -3.01 -34.95
CA LEU A 296 -1.84 -3.95 -35.16
C LEU A 296 -2.81 -3.48 -36.25
N ILE A 297 -3.18 -2.19 -36.22
CA ILE A 297 -4.03 -1.59 -37.25
C ILE A 297 -3.32 -1.65 -38.62
N GLY A 298 -2.03 -1.30 -38.67
CA GLY A 298 -1.21 -1.39 -39.89
C GLY A 298 -1.06 -2.80 -40.44
N ALA A 299 -0.96 -3.81 -39.57
CA ALA A 299 -0.90 -5.22 -39.94
C ALA A 299 -2.25 -5.77 -40.43
N SER A 300 -3.36 -5.26 -39.88
CA SER A 300 -4.74 -5.62 -40.27
C SER A 300 -5.23 -4.90 -41.54
N SER A 301 -4.49 -3.88 -42.00
CA SER A 301 -4.81 -3.14 -43.20
C SER A 301 -4.69 -4.03 -44.46
N PRO A 302 -5.67 -3.96 -45.38
CA PRO A 302 -5.65 -4.71 -46.64
C PRO A 302 -4.61 -4.17 -47.65
N PHE A 303 -3.93 -3.06 -47.34
CA PHE A 303 -2.90 -2.47 -48.20
C PHE A 303 -1.50 -3.05 -47.88
N LEU A 304 -0.80 -3.58 -48.90
CA LEU A 304 0.51 -4.23 -48.76
C LEU A 304 1.60 -3.31 -48.18
N TRP A 305 1.51 -2.00 -48.43
CA TRP A 305 2.47 -1.01 -47.96
C TRP A 305 2.51 -0.89 -46.42
N SER A 306 1.38 -0.97 -45.72
CA SER A 306 1.35 -0.87 -44.24
C SER A 306 1.93 -2.11 -43.53
N LYS A 307 1.99 -3.27 -44.21
CA LYS A 307 2.61 -4.49 -43.66
C LYS A 307 4.14 -4.42 -43.66
N PHE A 308 4.74 -3.84 -44.70
CA PHE A 308 6.20 -3.70 -44.83
C PHE A 308 6.80 -2.78 -43.76
N PHE A 309 6.16 -1.63 -43.49
CA PHE A 309 6.63 -0.71 -42.45
C PHE A 309 6.49 -1.26 -41.03
N SER A 310 5.49 -2.12 -40.79
CA SER A 310 5.26 -2.73 -39.47
C SER A 310 6.32 -3.80 -39.12
N SER A 311 6.80 -4.56 -40.12
CA SER A 311 7.84 -5.59 -39.92
C SER A 311 9.21 -4.99 -39.63
N ASP A 312 9.60 -3.92 -40.33
CA ASP A 312 10.89 -3.24 -40.12
C ASP A 312 10.97 -2.57 -38.75
N PHE A 313 9.86 -1.99 -38.27
CA PHE A 313 9.82 -1.30 -36.98
C PHE A 313 9.94 -2.28 -35.80
N THR A 314 9.32 -3.46 -35.92
CA THR A 314 9.39 -4.52 -34.90
C THR A 314 10.81 -5.07 -34.73
N TYR A 315 11.56 -5.17 -35.84
CA TYR A 315 12.95 -5.62 -35.84
C TYR A 315 13.87 -4.61 -35.10
N LYS A 316 13.66 -3.31 -35.34
CA LYS A 316 14.47 -2.23 -34.75
C LYS A 316 14.27 -2.06 -33.23
N ILE A 317 13.04 -2.27 -32.72
CA ILE A 317 12.75 -2.20 -31.29
C ILE A 317 13.41 -3.36 -30.52
N ASN A 318 13.44 -4.57 -31.10
CA ASN A 318 14.11 -5.71 -30.47
C ASN A 318 15.63 -5.55 -30.44
N ASP A 319 16.20 -4.88 -31.44
CA ASP A 319 17.64 -4.58 -31.51
C ASP A 319 18.04 -3.55 -30.43
N GLU A 320 17.26 -2.47 -30.24
CA GLU A 320 17.50 -1.48 -29.17
C GLU A 320 17.30 -2.05 -27.75
N LYS A 321 16.34 -2.96 -27.55
CA LYS A 321 16.16 -3.63 -26.23
C LYS A 321 17.37 -4.49 -25.84
N SER A 322 18.11 -5.03 -26.81
CA SER A 322 19.32 -5.82 -26.55
C SER A 322 20.52 -4.98 -26.09
N HIS A 323 20.51 -3.68 -26.39
CA HIS A 323 21.58 -2.75 -26.01
C HIS A 323 21.37 -2.07 -24.64
N PHE A 324 20.20 -2.19 -24.02
CA PHE A 324 19.88 -1.58 -22.72
C PHE A 324 19.84 -2.58 -21.54
N ILE A 325 20.13 -3.87 -21.75
CA ILE A 325 20.15 -4.93 -20.71
C ILE A 325 21.59 -5.41 -20.41
N LEU A 326 22.58 -4.51 -20.48
CA LEU A 326 23.90 -4.73 -19.89
C LEU A 326 24.23 -3.64 -18.86
#